data_AF-A0A5M8Q747-F1
#
_entry.id   AF-A0A5M8Q747-F1
#
_cell.length_a   1.000
_cell.length_b   1.000
_cell.length_c   1.000
_cell.angle_alpha   90.00
_cell.angle_beta   90.00
_cell.angle_gamma   90.00
#
_symmetry.space_group_name_H-M   'P 1'
#
loop_
_entity.id
_entity.type
_entity.pdbx_description
1 polymer ?
#
loop_
_entity_poly.entity_id
_entity_poly.type
_entity_poly.pdbx_seq_one_letter_code
_entity_poly.pdbx_strand_id
1 'polypeptide(L)'
;MFGLFNKRTYKTEFTEENKEKFNDLLTEIYVILRDSAYTSQANWIKEILFAVQKENPDLFKQKVISAGLLGGAGSVVDVWIEEEEKRNRLDSLINDFFELTFKSGLTHSALKARMTRIIKK
;
A
#
# COMPACT_ATOMS: atom_id res chain seq x y z
N MET A 1 29.18 3.78 25.29
CA MET A 1 28.92 2.65 24.37
C MET A 1 27.43 2.59 24.13
N PHE A 2 26.96 3.14 23.01
CA PHE A 2 25.55 3.05 22.64
C PHE A 2 25.27 1.68 22.05
N GLY A 3 24.31 0.98 22.67
CA GLY A 3 23.94 -0.38 22.33
C GLY A 3 23.61 -0.54 20.85
N LEU A 4 24.15 -1.60 20.27
CA LEU A 4 23.79 -2.13 18.96
C LEU A 4 22.29 -2.45 18.96
N PHE A 5 21.48 -1.50 18.48
CA PHE A 5 20.13 -1.81 18.06
C PHE A 5 20.25 -2.75 16.87
N ASN A 6 20.09 -4.05 17.13
CA ASN A 6 19.81 -5.04 16.09
C ASN A 6 18.56 -4.58 15.36
N LYS A 7 18.75 -3.86 14.24
CA LYS A 7 17.70 -3.64 13.24
C LYS A 7 17.28 -5.04 12.80
N ARG A 8 16.18 -5.56 13.34
CA ARG A 8 15.47 -6.68 12.72
C ARG A 8 15.18 -6.23 11.30
N THR A 9 15.97 -6.73 10.36
CA THR A 9 15.73 -6.59 8.93
C THR A 9 14.57 -7.50 8.62
N TYR A 10 13.35 -7.02 8.88
CA TYR A 10 12.16 -7.65 8.34
C TYR A 10 12.29 -7.57 6.81
N LYS A 11 12.68 -8.67 6.19
CA LYS A 11 12.61 -8.82 4.74
C LYS A 11 11.14 -9.03 4.43
N THR A 12 10.56 -8.17 3.61
CA THR A 12 9.23 -8.43 3.05
C THR A 12 9.36 -9.67 2.18
N GLU A 13 8.66 -10.75 2.55
CA GLU A 13 8.70 -12.00 1.80
C GLU A 13 7.49 -12.07 0.87
N PHE A 14 7.78 -12.08 -0.43
CA PHE A 14 6.80 -12.33 -1.47
C PHE A 14 6.62 -13.84 -1.66
N THR A 15 5.92 -14.50 -0.73
CA THR A 15 5.46 -15.87 -0.98
C THR A 15 4.51 -15.89 -2.17
N GLU A 16 4.42 -17.00 -2.91
CA GLU A 16 3.51 -17.11 -4.06
C GLU A 16 2.06 -16.76 -3.69
N GLU A 17 1.59 -17.22 -2.53
CA GLU A 17 0.26 -16.88 -2.02
C GLU A 17 0.09 -15.38 -1.74
N ASN A 18 1.10 -14.71 -1.17
CA ASN A 18 1.02 -13.26 -0.92
C ASN A 18 1.10 -12.47 -2.22
N LYS A 19 1.88 -12.93 -3.21
CA LYS A 19 2.00 -12.29 -4.53
C LYS A 19 0.67 -12.25 -5.26
N GLU A 20 -0.06 -13.36 -5.29
CA GLU A 20 -1.38 -13.43 -5.91
C GLU A 20 -2.35 -12.43 -5.26
N LYS A 21 -2.43 -12.46 -3.91
CA LYS A 21 -3.27 -11.51 -3.16
C LYS A 21 -2.89 -10.05 -3.39
N PHE A 22 -1.59 -9.74 -3.45
CA PHE A 22 -1.13 -8.39 -3.80
C PHE A 22 -1.51 -7.99 -5.22
N ASN A 23 -1.35 -8.90 -6.19
CA ASN A 23 -1.71 -8.64 -7.59
C ASN A 23 -3.19 -8.31 -7.71
N ASP A 24 -4.06 -9.10 -7.06
CA ASP A 24 -5.51 -8.90 -7.11
C ASP A 24 -5.90 -7.55 -6.51
N LEU A 25 -5.45 -7.28 -5.27
CA LEU A 25 -5.75 -6.03 -4.56
C LEU A 25 -5.26 -4.80 -5.34
N LEU A 26 -3.99 -4.80 -5.75
CA LEU A 26 -3.39 -3.66 -6.44
C LEU A 26 -3.99 -3.47 -7.84
N THR A 27 -4.38 -4.54 -8.52
CA THR A 27 -5.06 -4.45 -9.82
C THR A 27 -6.43 -3.82 -9.68
N GLU A 28 -7.20 -4.21 -8.68
CA GLU A 28 -8.54 -3.65 -8.46
C GLU A 28 -8.46 -2.17 -8.05
N ILE A 29 -7.55 -1.82 -7.12
CA ILE A 29 -7.30 -0.42 -6.74
C ILE A 29 -6.90 0.40 -7.99
N TYR A 30 -6.00 -0.14 -8.83
CA TYR A 30 -5.59 0.52 -10.07
C TYR A 30 -6.77 0.81 -11.00
N VAL A 31 -7.65 -0.17 -11.21
CA VAL A 31 -8.82 -0.03 -12.09
C VAL A 31 -9.76 1.04 -11.57
N ILE A 32 -10.09 1.02 -10.27
CA ILE A 32 -10.97 2.03 -9.66
C ILE A 32 -10.38 3.43 -9.84
N LEU A 33 -9.09 3.63 -9.52
CA LEU A 33 -8.44 4.94 -9.64
C LEU A 33 -8.37 5.41 -11.09
N ARG A 34 -8.06 4.52 -12.04
CA ARG A 34 -7.99 4.83 -13.47
C ARG A 34 -9.36 5.27 -13.99
N ASP A 35 -10.41 4.51 -13.66
CA ASP A 35 -11.76 4.74 -14.17
C ASP A 35 -12.41 5.96 -13.51
N SER A 36 -11.95 6.36 -12.33
CA SER A 36 -12.32 7.60 -11.64
C SER A 36 -11.41 8.80 -11.99
N ALA A 37 -10.61 8.72 -13.05
CA ALA A 37 -9.72 9.79 -13.54
C ALA A 37 -8.60 10.23 -12.56
N TYR A 38 -8.24 9.40 -11.59
CA TYR A 38 -7.09 9.58 -10.70
C TYR A 38 -5.81 8.95 -11.28
N THR A 39 -5.44 9.37 -12.50
CA THR A 39 -4.35 8.76 -13.28
C THR A 39 -3.01 8.75 -12.54
N SER A 40 -2.67 9.82 -11.81
CA SER A 40 -1.42 9.91 -11.05
C SER A 40 -1.36 8.87 -9.92
N GLN A 41 -2.47 8.69 -9.21
CA GLN A 41 -2.60 7.71 -8.13
C GLN A 41 -2.66 6.29 -8.68
N ALA A 42 -3.36 6.08 -9.79
CA ALA A 42 -3.38 4.80 -10.51
C ALA A 42 -1.95 4.40 -10.94
N ASN A 43 -1.16 5.34 -11.49
CA ASN A 43 0.23 5.07 -11.84
C ASN A 43 1.09 4.72 -10.62
N TRP A 44 0.84 5.35 -9.47
CA TRP A 44 1.52 4.99 -8.22
C TRP A 44 1.25 3.54 -7.81
N ILE A 45 -0.01 3.11 -7.90
CA ILE A 45 -0.40 1.72 -7.62
C ILE A 45 0.23 0.75 -8.62
N LYS A 46 0.30 1.13 -9.91
CA LYS A 46 0.98 0.34 -10.94
C LYS A 46 2.46 0.13 -10.64
N GLU A 47 3.15 1.10 -10.07
CA GLU A 47 4.55 0.94 -9.66
C GLU A 47 4.72 -0.02 -8.48
N ILE A 48 3.78 -0.01 -7.52
CA ILE A 48 3.76 -0.97 -6.41
C ILE A 48 3.51 -2.38 -6.96
N LEU A 49 2.55 -2.54 -7.87
CA LEU A 49 2.24 -3.79 -8.56
C LEU A 49 3.47 -4.32 -9.30
N PHE A 50 4.16 -3.46 -10.04
CA PHE A 50 5.41 -3.81 -10.72
C PHE A 50 6.48 -4.32 -9.74
N ALA A 51 6.61 -3.70 -8.57
CA ALA A 51 7.57 -4.13 -7.56
C ALA A 51 7.24 -5.54 -7.02
N VAL A 52 5.95 -5.87 -6.84
CA VAL A 52 5.50 -7.21 -6.45
C VAL A 52 5.82 -8.22 -7.56
N GLN A 53 5.49 -7.91 -8.81
CA GLN A 53 5.72 -8.79 -9.97
C GLN A 53 7.20 -9.05 -10.25
N LYS A 54 8.06 -8.09 -9.92
CA LYS A 54 9.52 -8.22 -10.03
C LYS A 54 10.19 -8.77 -8.78
N GLU A 55 9.41 -9.13 -7.76
CA GLU A 55 9.91 -9.60 -6.46
C GLU A 55 10.97 -8.65 -5.89
N ASN A 56 10.75 -7.34 -6.02
CA ASN A 56 11.68 -6.31 -5.62
C ASN A 56 11.21 -5.67 -4.29
N PRO A 57 11.64 -6.23 -3.13
CA PRO A 57 11.15 -5.77 -1.82
C PRO A 57 11.61 -4.36 -1.48
N ASP A 58 12.76 -3.92 -1.99
CA ASP A 58 13.27 -2.57 -1.75
C ASP A 58 12.42 -1.53 -2.47
N LEU A 59 12.10 -1.76 -3.75
CA LEU A 59 11.21 -0.90 -4.51
C LEU A 59 9.80 -0.89 -3.91
N PHE A 60 9.28 -2.06 -3.56
CA PHE A 60 7.97 -2.18 -2.92
C PHE A 60 7.93 -1.36 -1.64
N LYS A 61 8.89 -1.57 -0.74
CA LYS A 61 9.01 -0.81 0.51
C LYS A 61 9.09 0.69 0.24
N GLN A 62 9.95 1.12 -0.69
CA GLN A 62 10.11 2.54 -1.02
C GLN A 62 8.79 3.18 -1.45
N LYS A 63 8.02 2.51 -2.31
CA LYS A 63 6.73 3.03 -2.81
C LYS A 63 5.66 2.99 -1.74
N VAL A 64 5.62 1.94 -0.93
CA VAL A 64 4.61 1.75 0.11
C VAL A 64 4.78 2.70 1.30
N ILE A 65 6.01 3.05 1.68
CA ILE A 65 6.24 4.00 2.79
C ILE A 65 6.26 5.46 2.36
N SER A 66 6.08 5.73 1.06
CA SER A 66 6.15 7.07 0.50
C SER A 66 4.92 7.93 0.84
N ALA A 67 5.09 9.25 0.75
CA ALA A 67 4.00 10.21 0.81
C ALA A 67 2.97 10.00 -0.33
N GLY A 68 3.42 9.56 -1.51
CA GLY A 68 2.54 9.28 -2.64
C GLY A 68 1.44 8.26 -2.29
N LEU A 69 1.74 7.28 -1.44
CA LEU A 69 0.76 6.33 -0.93
C LEU A 69 0.17 6.75 0.42
N LEU A 70 0.98 7.05 1.43
CA LEU A 70 0.53 7.11 2.83
C LEU A 70 0.01 8.46 3.31
N GLY A 71 0.21 9.53 2.54
CA GLY A 71 -0.31 10.84 2.90
C GLY A 71 0.43 12.02 2.28
N GLY A 72 -0.29 13.13 2.16
CA GLY A 72 0.16 14.34 1.47
C GLY A 72 -0.93 14.79 0.50
N ALA A 73 -0.88 16.04 0.07
CA ALA A 73 -1.84 16.55 -0.91
C ALA A 73 -1.79 15.68 -2.19
N GLY A 74 -2.90 15.00 -2.49
CA GLY A 74 -3.03 14.12 -3.65
C GLY A 74 -2.50 12.69 -3.45
N SER A 75 -2.26 12.24 -2.21
CA SER A 75 -1.90 10.83 -1.96
C SER A 75 -3.03 9.88 -2.34
N VAL A 76 -2.69 8.62 -2.63
CA VAL A 76 -3.68 7.57 -2.99
C VAL A 76 -4.75 7.43 -1.91
N VAL A 77 -4.35 7.45 -0.64
CA VAL A 77 -5.24 7.24 0.51
C VAL A 77 -6.14 8.43 0.85
N ASP A 78 -5.93 9.56 0.17
CA ASP A 78 -6.72 10.79 0.33
C ASP A 78 -7.58 11.06 -0.92
N VAL A 79 -7.65 10.11 -1.87
CA VAL A 79 -8.53 10.19 -3.03
C VAL A 79 -9.99 10.19 -2.60
N TRP A 80 -10.78 11.12 -3.15
CA TRP A 80 -12.21 11.23 -2.89
C TRP A 80 -13.02 10.95 -4.14
N ILE A 81 -13.55 9.72 -4.26
CA ILE A 81 -14.48 9.37 -5.35
C ILE A 81 -15.89 9.78 -4.93
N GLU A 82 -16.61 10.49 -5.82
CA GLU A 82 -17.97 10.95 -5.59
C GLU A 82 -18.96 9.78 -5.40
N GLU A 83 -18.81 8.75 -6.23
CA GLU A 83 -19.60 7.52 -6.16
C GLU A 83 -19.28 6.74 -4.88
N GLU A 84 -20.22 6.74 -3.94
CA GLU A 84 -20.05 6.18 -2.60
C GLU A 84 -19.66 4.70 -2.60
N GLU A 85 -20.26 3.90 -3.48
CA GLU A 85 -19.95 2.47 -3.59
C GLU A 85 -18.48 2.25 -3.96
N LYS A 86 -17.98 2.97 -4.97
CA LYS A 86 -16.57 2.90 -5.39
C LYS A 86 -15.64 3.44 -4.33
N ARG A 87 -16.02 4.50 -3.63
CA ARG A 87 -15.23 5.05 -2.52
C ARG A 87 -15.09 4.03 -1.39
N ASN A 88 -16.20 3.43 -0.96
CA ASN A 88 -16.21 2.42 0.10
C ASN A 88 -15.42 1.18 -0.32
N ARG A 89 -15.54 0.76 -1.59
CA ARG A 89 -14.75 -0.36 -2.13
C ARG A 89 -13.26 -0.04 -2.15
N LEU A 90 -12.88 1.15 -2.61
CA LEU A 90 -11.49 1.60 -2.62
C LEU A 90 -10.91 1.62 -1.20
N ASP A 91 -11.64 2.18 -0.24
CA ASP A 91 -11.23 2.22 1.17
C ASP A 91 -11.02 0.81 1.74
N SER A 92 -11.94 -0.12 1.46
CA SER A 92 -11.79 -1.52 1.87
C SER A 92 -10.53 -2.16 1.28
N LEU A 93 -10.30 -2.00 -0.03
CA LEU A 93 -9.15 -2.58 -0.71
C LEU A 93 -7.82 -2.02 -0.21
N ILE A 94 -7.76 -0.71 0.07
CA ILE A 94 -6.59 -0.06 0.65
C ILE A 94 -6.30 -0.63 2.05
N ASN A 95 -7.34 -0.88 2.84
CA ASN A 95 -7.19 -1.46 4.17
C ASN A 95 -6.66 -2.90 4.10
N ASP A 96 -7.25 -3.72 3.23
CA ASP A 96 -6.81 -5.10 2.99
C ASP A 96 -5.35 -5.14 2.50
N PHE A 97 -4.99 -4.21 1.61
CA PHE A 97 -3.62 -4.05 1.14
C PHE A 97 -2.64 -3.71 2.28
N PHE A 98 -3.00 -2.80 3.18
CA PHE A 98 -2.16 -2.47 4.33
C PHE A 98 -2.05 -3.59 5.34
N GLU A 99 -3.13 -4.32 5.60
CA GLU A 99 -3.10 -5.49 6.45
C GLU A 99 -2.19 -6.58 5.88
N LEU A 100 -2.31 -6.88 4.57
CA LEU A 100 -1.44 -7.83 3.88
C LEU A 100 0.02 -7.39 3.90
N THR A 101 0.28 -6.10 3.66
CA THR A 101 1.62 -5.49 3.76
C THR A 101 2.24 -5.68 5.14
N PHE A 102 1.45 -5.48 6.20
CA PHE A 102 1.89 -5.65 7.58
C PHE A 102 2.17 -7.12 7.90
N LYS A 103 1.27 -8.03 7.51
CA LYS A 103 1.42 -9.49 7.66
C LYS A 103 2.62 -10.03 6.90
N SER A 104 2.95 -9.43 5.76
CA SER A 104 4.12 -9.77 4.93
C SER A 104 5.45 -9.24 5.49
N GLY A 105 5.43 -8.62 6.67
CA GLY A 105 6.63 -8.21 7.40
C GLY A 105 7.04 -6.75 7.24
N LEU A 106 6.33 -5.93 6.45
CA LEU A 106 6.67 -4.50 6.34
C LEU A 106 6.12 -3.70 7.54
N THR A 107 6.81 -3.77 8.68
CA THR A 107 6.39 -3.09 9.91
C THR A 107 6.98 -1.68 10.04
N HIS A 108 6.71 -0.79 9.09
CA HIS A 108 7.20 0.59 9.12
C HIS A 108 6.33 1.51 10.00
N SER A 109 6.92 2.51 10.67
CA SER A 109 6.20 3.44 11.55
C SER A 109 5.13 4.24 10.82
N ALA A 110 5.41 4.69 9.60
CA ALA A 110 4.47 5.42 8.75
C ALA A 110 3.21 4.58 8.42
N LEU A 111 3.41 3.30 8.08
CA LEU A 111 2.32 2.37 7.80
C LEU A 111 1.48 2.12 9.06
N LYS A 112 2.14 1.86 10.21
CA LYS A 112 1.47 1.72 11.51
C LYS A 112 0.63 2.94 11.87
N ALA A 113 1.19 4.14 11.69
CA ALA A 113 0.48 5.39 11.96
C ALA A 113 -0.79 5.53 11.09
N ARG A 114 -0.74 5.09 9.84
CA ARG A 114 -1.91 5.10 8.94
C ARG A 114 -2.96 4.07 9.35
N MET A 115 -2.56 2.82 9.64
CA MET A 115 -3.49 1.79 10.13
C MET A 115 -4.23 2.22 11.41
N THR A 116 -3.52 2.86 12.36
CA THR A 116 -4.16 3.39 13.58
C THR A 116 -5.17 4.51 13.30
N ARG A 117 -4.99 5.29 12.22
CA ARG A 117 -5.97 6.32 11.81
C ARG A 117 -7.19 5.72 11.12
N ILE A 118 -7.00 4.65 10.35
CA ILE A 118 -8.07 3.92 9.67
C ILE A 118 -8.99 3.25 10.71
N ILE A 119 -8.43 2.56 11.71
CA ILE A 119 -9.19 1.83 12.74
C ILE A 119 -10.04 2.77 13.64
N LYS A 120 -9.72 4.07 13.67
CA LYS A 120 -10.41 5.07 14.50
C LYS A 120 -11.51 5.84 13.76
N LYS A 121 -11.66 5.65 12.44
CA LYS A 121 -12.78 6.19 11.66
C LYS A 121 -13.95 5.22 11.73
#